data_AF-A0A2T6ZNF8-F1
#
_entry.id   AF-A0A2T6ZNF8-F1
#
_cell.length_a   1.000
_cell.length_b   1.000
_cell.length_c   1.000
_cell.angle_alpha   90.00
_cell.angle_beta   90.00
_cell.angle_gamma   90.00
#
_symmetry.space_group_name_H-M   'P 1'
#
loop_
_entity.id
_entity.type
_entity.pdbx_description
1 polymer ?
#
loop_
_entity_poly.entity_id
_entity_poly.type
_entity_poly.pdbx_seq_one_letter_code
_entity_poly.pdbx_strand_id
1 'polypeptide(L)'
;MDSSTGFLDFIFSDSPKNFKAAYVSLDSEPYQIFDLLLKEGRFTNFFSRIEIYGNNLATLLSQLPRLEQDDYNASLLREMIRAFALSLLAERCDDRKSRSAVARIVLSVVKLSDPRGTLGQFGVRLGALPGILRILIAEGHIKNLAVTHKGCFEDLVSEPQAKEKWVELIVDLCKECRKHGMRPRATDAIEFIRRLGWKKNTP
;
A
#
# COMPACT_ATOMS: atom_id res chain seq x y z
N MET A 1 -14.61 18.08 23.78
CA MET A 1 -14.19 17.81 22.39
C MET A 1 -14.33 16.33 22.19
N ASP A 2 -15.25 15.90 21.35
CA ASP A 2 -15.39 14.49 21.00
C ASP A 2 -14.08 13.99 20.42
N SER A 3 -13.44 13.03 21.08
CA SER A 3 -12.20 12.42 20.60
C SER A 3 -12.41 11.65 19.29
N SER A 4 -13.65 11.39 18.90
CA SER A 4 -14.04 10.63 17.71
C SER A 4 -13.93 11.39 16.38
N THR A 5 -13.80 12.73 16.38
CA THR A 5 -13.75 13.50 15.10
C THR A 5 -12.34 13.73 14.57
N GLY A 6 -11.31 13.62 15.42
CA GLY A 6 -9.94 14.01 15.06
C GLY A 6 -9.37 13.27 13.84
N PHE A 7 -9.74 12.00 13.66
CA PHE A 7 -9.39 11.25 12.46
C PHE A 7 -10.09 11.79 11.21
N LEU A 8 -11.41 12.00 11.26
CA LEU A 8 -12.18 12.47 10.11
C LEU A 8 -11.78 13.88 9.70
N ASP A 9 -11.55 14.75 10.69
CA ASP A 9 -11.04 16.11 10.47
C ASP A 9 -9.68 16.08 9.78
N PHE A 10 -8.82 15.13 10.14
CA PHE A 10 -7.53 14.96 9.49
C PHE A 10 -7.66 14.42 8.06
N ILE A 11 -8.46 13.36 7.85
CA ILE A 11 -8.61 12.72 6.55
C ILE A 11 -9.25 13.67 5.54
N PHE A 12 -10.33 14.36 5.93
CA PHE A 12 -11.11 15.19 5.02
C PHE A 12 -10.63 16.65 4.90
N SER A 13 -9.53 17.01 5.57
CA SER A 13 -8.93 18.34 5.49
C SER A 13 -8.05 18.53 4.26
N ASP A 14 -8.10 19.73 3.68
CA ASP A 14 -7.19 20.17 2.63
C ASP A 14 -5.80 20.56 3.18
N SER A 15 -5.72 20.82 4.49
CA SER A 15 -4.48 21.15 5.20
C SER A 15 -4.42 20.37 6.51
N PRO A 16 -4.15 19.06 6.48
CA PRO A 16 -4.16 18.21 7.66
C PRO A 16 -3.12 18.70 8.68
N LYS A 17 -3.56 18.87 9.93
CA LYS A 17 -2.74 19.25 11.09
C LYS A 17 -3.05 18.30 12.25
N ASN A 18 -2.20 18.28 13.28
CA ASN A 18 -2.43 17.53 14.52
C ASN A 18 -2.51 16.00 14.35
N PHE A 19 -1.47 15.38 13.75
CA PHE A 19 -1.31 13.93 13.64
C PHE A 19 -1.59 13.15 14.93
N LYS A 20 -1.15 13.69 16.08
CA LYS A 20 -1.35 13.07 17.39
C LYS A 20 -2.84 12.95 17.74
N ALA A 21 -3.65 13.97 17.44
CA ALA A 21 -5.09 13.93 17.68
C ALA A 21 -5.79 12.96 16.73
N ALA A 22 -5.36 12.90 15.46
CA ALA A 22 -5.87 11.94 14.49
C ALA A 22 -5.56 10.49 14.90
N TYR A 23 -4.34 10.24 15.42
CA TYR A 23 -3.96 8.94 15.96
C TYR A 23 -4.77 8.57 17.20
N VAL A 24 -4.88 9.45 18.20
CA VAL A 24 -5.65 9.18 19.43
C VAL A 24 -7.11 8.88 19.10
N SER A 25 -7.69 9.62 18.15
CA SER A 25 -9.03 9.37 17.63
C SER A 25 -9.15 7.98 17.01
N LEU A 26 -8.22 7.64 16.10
CA LEU A 26 -8.17 6.35 15.41
C LEU A 26 -7.97 5.16 16.34
N ASP A 27 -7.10 5.30 17.34
CA ASP A 27 -6.79 4.27 18.34
C ASP A 27 -7.96 4.03 19.29
N SER A 28 -8.70 5.09 19.65
CA SER A 28 -9.84 5.00 20.57
C SER A 28 -11.05 4.27 20.00
N GLU A 29 -11.39 4.47 18.72
CA GLU A 29 -12.60 3.92 18.10
C GLU A 29 -12.40 3.48 16.64
N PRO A 30 -11.50 2.51 16.37
CA PRO A 30 -11.11 2.15 15.00
C PRO A 30 -12.31 1.64 14.17
N TYR A 31 -13.22 0.85 14.76
CA TYR A 31 -14.41 0.34 14.07
C TYR A 31 -15.34 1.43 13.57
N GLN A 32 -15.65 2.40 14.43
CA GLN A 32 -16.61 3.46 14.09
C GLN A 32 -16.06 4.33 12.96
N ILE A 33 -14.76 4.55 12.94
CA ILE A 33 -14.08 5.36 11.91
C ILE A 33 -14.11 4.68 10.54
N PHE A 34 -13.78 3.39 10.45
CA PHE A 34 -13.84 2.67 9.18
C PHE A 34 -15.27 2.38 8.75
N ASP A 35 -16.19 2.11 9.69
CA ASP A 35 -17.61 2.08 9.40
C ASP A 35 -18.06 3.43 8.83
N LEU A 36 -17.67 4.58 9.40
CA LEU A 36 -18.05 5.90 8.89
C LEU A 36 -17.47 6.21 7.49
N LEU A 37 -16.28 5.69 7.18
CA LEU A 37 -15.76 5.73 5.81
C LEU A 37 -16.61 4.90 4.86
N LEU A 38 -17.17 3.77 5.30
CA LEU A 38 -17.93 2.81 4.49
C LEU A 38 -19.45 3.07 4.44
N LYS A 39 -20.07 3.59 5.51
CA LYS A 39 -21.53 3.67 5.72
C LYS A 39 -22.17 4.92 5.15
N GLU A 40 -21.43 6.00 4.94
CA GLU A 40 -21.97 7.23 4.40
C GLU A 40 -21.52 7.39 2.95
N GLY A 41 -22.24 8.18 2.14
CA GLY A 41 -21.77 8.65 0.82
C GLY A 41 -20.38 9.32 0.84
N ARG A 42 -19.74 9.42 2.02
CA ARG A 42 -18.31 9.60 2.25
C ARG A 42 -17.42 8.59 1.57
N PHE A 43 -17.82 7.34 1.33
CA PHE A 43 -17.01 6.41 0.52
C PHE A 43 -16.90 6.95 -0.91
N THR A 44 -18.03 7.29 -1.53
CA THR A 44 -18.09 7.94 -2.85
C THR A 44 -17.33 9.27 -2.89
N ASN A 45 -17.47 10.09 -1.84
CA ASN A 45 -16.70 11.34 -1.71
C ASN A 45 -15.21 11.11 -1.43
N PHE A 46 -14.85 9.99 -0.81
CA PHE A 46 -13.46 9.58 -0.61
C PHE A 46 -12.82 9.28 -1.95
N PHE A 47 -13.49 8.51 -2.82
CA PHE A 47 -12.98 8.25 -4.17
C PHE A 47 -12.96 9.49 -5.06
N SER A 48 -13.96 10.38 -4.95
CA SER A 48 -13.98 11.62 -5.74
C SER A 48 -12.84 12.58 -5.38
N ARG A 49 -12.28 12.48 -4.17
CA ARG A 49 -11.14 13.29 -3.69
C ARG A 49 -9.98 12.44 -3.16
N ILE A 50 -9.81 11.23 -3.67
CA ILE A 50 -8.83 10.26 -3.16
C ILE A 50 -7.39 10.76 -3.31
N GLU A 51 -7.12 11.66 -4.26
CA GLU A 51 -5.83 12.36 -4.35
C GLU A 51 -5.50 13.10 -3.05
N ILE A 52 -6.48 13.73 -2.40
CA ILE A 52 -6.26 14.51 -1.17
C ILE A 52 -6.41 13.57 0.03
N TYR A 53 -7.57 12.92 0.14
CA TYR A 53 -7.91 12.15 1.33
C TYR A 53 -7.10 10.85 1.45
N GLY A 54 -6.80 10.21 0.32
CA GLY A 54 -5.92 9.05 0.28
C GLY A 54 -4.48 9.40 0.62
N ASN A 55 -3.99 10.57 0.22
CA ASN A 55 -2.66 11.04 0.63
C ASN A 55 -2.60 11.36 2.13
N ASN A 56 -3.65 11.97 2.68
CA ASN A 56 -3.76 12.20 4.13
C ASN A 56 -3.71 10.86 4.87
N LEU A 57 -4.51 9.89 4.45
CA LEU A 57 -4.51 8.54 5.02
C LEU A 57 -3.12 7.90 4.93
N ALA A 58 -2.51 7.86 3.74
CA ALA A 58 -1.18 7.29 3.56
C ALA A 58 -0.13 7.94 4.48
N THR A 59 -0.22 9.26 4.67
CA THR A 59 0.67 10.02 5.56
C THR A 59 0.46 9.61 7.01
N LEU A 60 -0.79 9.56 7.49
CA LEU A 60 -1.11 9.10 8.84
C LEU A 60 -0.57 7.69 9.09
N LEU A 61 -0.84 6.77 8.16
CA LEU A 61 -0.39 5.37 8.26
C LEU A 61 1.14 5.25 8.29
N SER A 62 1.85 6.11 7.56
CA SER A 62 3.32 6.08 7.56
C SER A 62 3.95 6.50 8.90
N GLN A 63 3.21 7.21 9.76
CA GLN A 63 3.67 7.66 11.06
C GLN A 63 3.32 6.69 12.20
N LEU A 64 2.39 5.75 11.99
CA LEU A 64 2.00 4.75 13.00
C LEU A 64 3.18 4.02 13.66
N PRO A 65 4.21 3.54 12.93
CA PRO A 65 5.34 2.84 13.56
C PRO A 65 6.17 3.72 14.51
N ARG A 66 6.03 5.05 14.42
CA ARG A 66 6.73 6.01 15.30
C ARG A 66 5.90 6.38 16.53
N LEU A 67 4.62 6.04 16.53
CA LEU A 67 3.64 6.43 17.55
C LEU A 67 3.28 5.26 18.47
N GLU A 68 3.53 4.03 18.06
CA GLU A 68 3.22 2.83 18.86
C GLU A 68 4.24 2.60 20.00
N GLN A 69 3.71 2.53 21.22
CA GLN A 69 4.15 1.58 22.25
C GLN A 69 3.24 0.34 22.10
N ASP A 70 3.82 -0.86 22.15
CA ASP A 70 3.11 -2.13 21.94
C ASP A 70 1.88 -2.29 22.86
N ASP A 71 0.66 -2.24 22.30
CA ASP A 71 -0.59 -2.63 22.97
C ASP A 71 -1.61 -3.25 21.99
N TYR A 72 -2.60 -3.97 22.51
CA TYR A 72 -3.62 -4.75 21.79
C TYR A 72 -4.40 -3.97 20.73
N ASN A 73 -4.72 -2.68 21.00
CA ASN A 73 -5.43 -1.80 20.06
C ASN A 73 -4.64 -1.55 18.76
N ALA A 74 -3.31 -1.55 18.84
CA ALA A 74 -2.44 -1.37 17.67
C ALA A 74 -2.54 -2.55 16.69
N SER A 75 -2.64 -3.78 17.21
CA SER A 75 -2.80 -4.99 16.38
C SER A 75 -4.12 -4.97 15.61
N LEU A 76 -5.21 -4.63 16.31
CA LEU A 76 -6.53 -4.53 15.70
C LEU A 76 -6.59 -3.41 14.63
N LEU A 77 -6.05 -2.25 14.96
CA LEU A 77 -5.97 -1.12 14.03
C LEU A 77 -5.24 -1.52 12.74
N ARG A 78 -4.13 -2.24 12.85
CA ARG A 78 -3.38 -2.77 11.70
C ARG A 78 -4.24 -3.69 10.83
N GLU A 79 -5.04 -4.59 11.41
CA GLU A 79 -5.94 -5.45 10.62
C GLU A 79 -7.02 -4.67 9.87
N MET A 80 -7.58 -3.63 10.50
CA MET A 80 -8.59 -2.78 9.85
C MET A 80 -8.01 -1.98 8.67
N ILE A 81 -6.81 -1.42 8.85
CA ILE A 81 -6.05 -0.75 7.79
C ILE A 81 -5.80 -1.69 6.61
N ARG A 82 -5.46 -2.96 6.90
CA ARG A 82 -5.25 -3.98 5.86
C ARG A 82 -6.53 -4.30 5.11
N ALA A 83 -7.63 -4.54 5.81
CA ALA A 83 -8.93 -4.81 5.21
C ALA A 83 -9.39 -3.66 4.29
N PHE A 84 -9.24 -2.42 4.75
CA PHE A 84 -9.55 -1.24 3.95
C PHE A 84 -8.68 -1.15 2.68
N ALA A 85 -7.37 -1.38 2.80
CA ALA A 85 -6.48 -1.35 1.65
C ALA A 85 -6.77 -2.47 0.64
N LEU A 86 -7.22 -3.65 1.10
CA LEU A 86 -7.70 -4.70 0.20
C LEU A 86 -8.97 -4.28 -0.56
N SER A 87 -9.90 -3.59 0.11
CA SER A 87 -11.08 -3.01 -0.55
C SER A 87 -10.70 -1.95 -1.58
N LEU A 88 -9.71 -1.09 -1.29
CA LEU A 88 -9.19 -0.11 -2.27
C LEU A 88 -8.61 -0.79 -3.51
N LEU A 89 -7.97 -1.94 -3.36
CA LEU A 89 -7.44 -2.73 -4.48
C LEU A 89 -8.54 -3.43 -5.30
N ALA A 90 -9.78 -3.52 -4.78
CA ALA A 90 -10.92 -3.98 -5.56
C ALA A 90 -11.55 -2.85 -6.40
N GLU A 91 -11.30 -1.59 -6.02
CA GLU A 91 -11.87 -0.42 -6.68
C GLU A 91 -11.09 -0.02 -7.93
N ARG A 92 -11.82 0.42 -8.96
CA ARG A 92 -11.23 0.83 -10.23
C ARG A 92 -10.79 2.30 -10.18
N CYS A 93 -9.48 2.54 -10.16
CA CYS A 93 -8.90 3.87 -10.21
C CYS A 93 -8.40 4.20 -11.63
N ASP A 94 -9.19 4.93 -12.42
CA ASP A 94 -8.86 5.20 -13.82
C ASP A 94 -7.83 6.33 -14.00
N ASP A 95 -7.78 7.32 -13.12
CA ASP A 95 -6.83 8.43 -13.22
C ASP A 95 -5.48 8.16 -12.50
N ARG A 96 -4.44 8.86 -12.92
CA ARG A 96 -3.07 8.65 -12.42
C ARG A 96 -2.90 9.11 -10.97
N LYS A 97 -3.59 10.17 -10.55
CA LYS A 97 -3.44 10.78 -9.22
C LYS A 97 -4.04 9.86 -8.15
N SER A 98 -5.22 9.33 -8.41
CA SER A 98 -5.88 8.32 -7.57
C SER A 98 -5.05 7.05 -7.46
N ARG A 99 -4.50 6.57 -8.58
CA ARG A 99 -3.59 5.41 -8.55
C ARG A 99 -2.32 5.68 -7.72
N SER A 100 -1.78 6.90 -7.74
CA SER A 100 -0.63 7.27 -6.90
C SER A 100 -1.01 7.34 -5.41
N ALA A 101 -2.17 7.89 -5.07
CA ALA A 101 -2.67 7.88 -3.70
C ALA A 101 -2.88 6.44 -3.18
N VAL A 102 -3.53 5.57 -3.96
CA VAL A 102 -3.69 4.15 -3.60
C VAL A 102 -2.33 3.46 -3.46
N ALA A 103 -1.39 3.69 -4.37
CA ALA A 103 -0.03 3.13 -4.27
C ALA A 103 0.67 3.53 -2.95
N ARG A 104 0.48 4.77 -2.48
CA ARG A 104 1.04 5.24 -1.20
C ARG A 104 0.35 4.61 0.01
N ILE A 105 -0.97 4.41 -0.03
CA ILE A 105 -1.70 3.70 1.02
C ILE A 105 -1.20 2.25 1.09
N VAL A 106 -1.16 1.54 -0.04
CA VAL A 106 -0.65 0.18 -0.19
C VAL A 106 0.77 0.07 0.39
N LEU A 107 1.64 1.03 0.06
CA LEU A 107 3.00 1.09 0.58
C LEU A 107 3.03 1.23 2.11
N SER A 108 2.21 2.11 2.68
CA SER A 108 2.12 2.27 4.13
C SER A 108 1.63 0.99 4.81
N VAL A 109 0.65 0.29 4.22
CA VAL A 109 0.15 -0.99 4.76
C VAL A 109 1.21 -2.09 4.71
N VAL A 110 1.97 -2.20 3.63
CA VAL A 110 3.07 -3.18 3.53
C VAL A 110 4.11 -2.96 4.64
N LYS A 111 4.44 -1.69 4.95
CA LYS A 111 5.37 -1.35 6.03
C LYS A 111 4.83 -1.65 7.43
N LEU A 112 3.51 -1.65 7.60
CA LEU A 112 2.83 -1.94 8.87
C LEU A 112 2.58 -3.45 9.08
N SER A 113 2.68 -4.25 8.02
CA SER A 113 2.28 -5.65 8.06
C SER A 113 3.40 -6.55 8.56
N ASP A 114 3.04 -7.51 9.40
CA ASP A 114 3.95 -8.60 9.75
C ASP A 114 4.22 -9.45 8.49
N PRO A 115 5.46 -9.93 8.27
CA PRO A 115 5.80 -10.68 7.07
C PRO A 115 4.94 -11.96 6.90
N ARG A 116 4.51 -12.59 8.01
CA ARG A 116 3.88 -13.91 7.98
C ARG A 116 2.35 -13.82 7.95
N GLY A 117 1.77 -14.06 6.77
CA GLY A 117 0.33 -14.37 6.60
C GLY A 117 -0.39 -13.44 5.63
N THR A 118 -0.46 -12.14 5.94
CA THR A 118 -1.36 -11.21 5.24
C THR A 118 -0.79 -10.65 3.94
N LEU A 119 0.54 -10.61 3.82
CA LEU A 119 1.21 -10.10 2.62
C LEU A 119 0.97 -10.95 1.37
N GLY A 120 0.66 -12.25 1.52
CA GLY A 120 0.33 -13.12 0.39
C GLY A 120 -0.95 -12.67 -0.33
N GLN A 121 -2.06 -12.50 0.41
CA GLN A 121 -3.32 -12.00 -0.18
C GLN A 121 -3.17 -10.60 -0.78
N PHE A 122 -2.41 -9.75 -0.09
CA PHE A 122 -2.10 -8.41 -0.55
C PHE A 122 -1.28 -8.43 -1.87
N GLY A 123 -0.28 -9.32 -1.94
CA GLY A 123 0.55 -9.54 -3.12
C GLY A 123 -0.25 -10.04 -4.32
N VAL A 124 -1.19 -10.97 -4.11
CA VAL A 124 -2.08 -11.47 -5.18
C VAL A 124 -2.95 -10.36 -5.75
N ARG A 125 -3.63 -9.60 -4.88
CA ARG A 125 -4.50 -8.48 -5.30
C ARG A 125 -3.71 -7.35 -5.96
N LEU A 126 -2.55 -7.02 -5.42
CA LEU A 126 -1.67 -6.01 -5.99
C LEU A 126 -1.14 -6.46 -7.37
N GLY A 127 -0.75 -7.73 -7.49
CA GLY A 127 -0.40 -8.41 -8.74
C GLY A 127 -1.47 -8.26 -9.82
N ALA A 128 -2.73 -8.33 -9.42
CA ALA A 128 -3.88 -8.16 -10.31
C ALA A 128 -4.16 -6.69 -10.71
N LEU A 129 -3.43 -5.70 -10.18
CA LEU A 129 -3.57 -4.27 -10.50
C LEU A 129 -2.31 -3.66 -11.15
N PRO A 130 -2.12 -3.87 -12.47
CA PRO A 130 -0.96 -3.34 -13.21
C PRO A 130 -0.75 -1.83 -13.06
N GLY A 131 -1.84 -1.04 -12.98
CA GLY A 131 -1.76 0.41 -12.88
C GLY A 131 -1.09 0.92 -11.60
N ILE A 132 -1.34 0.25 -10.47
CA ILE A 132 -0.74 0.58 -9.17
C ILE A 132 0.72 0.15 -9.15
N LEU A 133 1.01 -1.06 -9.63
CA LEU A 133 2.36 -1.60 -9.69
C LEU A 133 3.30 -0.75 -10.56
N ARG A 134 2.81 -0.26 -11.71
CA ARG A 134 3.57 0.66 -12.57
C ARG A 134 3.99 1.92 -11.81
N ILE A 135 3.12 2.47 -10.96
CA ILE A 135 3.44 3.65 -10.15
C ILE A 135 4.46 3.31 -9.08
N LEU A 136 4.29 2.20 -8.36
CA LEU A 136 5.25 1.76 -7.34
C LEU A 136 6.66 1.56 -7.91
N ILE A 137 6.77 1.05 -9.15
CA ILE A 137 8.04 0.91 -9.85
C ILE A 137 8.58 2.27 -10.29
N ALA A 138 7.75 3.09 -10.97
CA ALA A 138 8.17 4.38 -11.52
C ALA A 138 8.62 5.38 -10.44
N GLU A 139 7.97 5.36 -9.28
CA GLU A 139 8.32 6.21 -8.12
C GLU A 139 9.43 5.60 -7.23
N GLY A 140 9.96 4.42 -7.59
CA GLY A 140 11.07 3.78 -6.87
C GLY A 140 10.70 3.14 -5.53
N HIS A 141 9.42 3.04 -5.19
CA HIS A 141 8.94 2.48 -3.92
C HIS A 141 9.32 1.02 -3.73
N ILE A 142 9.28 0.23 -4.81
CA ILE A 142 9.68 -1.19 -4.78
C ILE A 142 11.14 -1.36 -4.38
N LYS A 143 12.03 -0.53 -4.94
CA LYS A 143 13.46 -0.55 -4.60
C LYS A 143 13.68 -0.17 -3.13
N ASN A 144 12.94 0.82 -2.64
CA ASN A 144 13.04 1.25 -1.24
C ASN A 144 12.55 0.17 -0.27
N LEU A 145 11.45 -0.54 -0.59
CA LEU A 145 10.95 -1.66 0.21
C LEU A 145 11.95 -2.80 0.28
N ALA A 146 12.53 -3.19 -0.85
CA ALA A 146 13.53 -4.26 -0.90
C ALA A 146 14.75 -3.99 0.01
N VAL A 147 15.10 -2.72 0.22
CA VAL A 147 16.21 -2.30 1.10
C VAL A 147 15.78 -2.18 2.56
N THR A 148 14.64 -1.54 2.83
CA THR A 148 14.25 -1.14 4.20
C THR A 148 13.35 -2.15 4.91
N HIS A 149 12.60 -2.97 4.17
CA HIS A 149 11.60 -3.91 4.68
C HIS A 149 11.71 -5.24 3.90
N LYS A 150 12.93 -5.75 3.77
CA LYS A 150 13.28 -6.88 2.90
C LYS A 150 12.38 -8.11 3.13
N GLY A 151 12.15 -8.51 4.39
CA GLY A 151 11.30 -9.66 4.71
C GLY A 151 9.85 -9.48 4.25
N CYS A 152 9.24 -8.32 4.52
CA CYS A 152 7.90 -7.99 4.02
C CYS A 152 7.86 -7.98 2.50
N PHE A 153 8.88 -7.43 1.83
CA PHE A 153 8.93 -7.41 0.38
C PHE A 153 9.08 -8.82 -0.21
N GLU A 154 9.96 -9.65 0.35
CA GLU A 154 10.12 -11.05 -0.05
C GLU A 154 8.80 -11.80 0.11
N ASP A 155 8.10 -11.66 1.23
CA ASP A 155 6.82 -12.34 1.45
C ASP A 155 5.69 -11.82 0.54
N LEU A 156 5.71 -10.53 0.18
CA LEU A 156 4.78 -9.94 -0.80
C LEU A 156 4.95 -10.55 -2.21
N VAL A 157 6.16 -10.90 -2.61
CA VAL A 157 6.46 -11.44 -3.96
C VAL A 157 6.59 -12.96 -4.02
N SER A 158 6.74 -13.64 -2.86
CA SER A 158 6.98 -15.08 -2.78
C SER A 158 5.72 -15.92 -2.86
N GLU A 159 4.54 -15.33 -2.69
CA GLU A 159 3.27 -16.03 -2.88
C GLU A 159 3.17 -16.50 -4.36
N PRO A 160 2.92 -17.79 -4.63
CA PRO A 160 2.97 -18.35 -5.99
C PRO A 160 2.10 -17.63 -7.02
N GLN A 161 0.86 -17.28 -6.68
CA GLN A 161 -0.06 -16.59 -7.59
C GLN A 161 0.35 -15.12 -7.81
N ALA A 162 0.82 -14.44 -6.76
CA ALA A 162 1.38 -13.10 -6.84
C ALA A 162 2.60 -13.10 -7.76
N LYS A 163 3.51 -14.07 -7.59
CA LYS A 163 4.72 -14.20 -8.39
C LYS A 163 4.43 -14.29 -9.89
N GLU A 164 3.44 -15.08 -10.29
CA GLU A 164 3.02 -15.17 -11.70
C GLU A 164 2.54 -13.83 -12.23
N LYS A 165 1.71 -13.11 -11.46
CA LYS A 165 1.22 -11.78 -11.83
C LYS A 165 2.32 -10.73 -11.93
N TRP A 166 3.29 -10.77 -11.00
CA TRP A 166 4.47 -9.92 -11.04
C TRP A 166 5.33 -10.21 -12.29
N VAL A 167 5.51 -11.48 -12.64
CA VAL A 167 6.21 -11.89 -13.87
C VAL A 167 5.49 -11.38 -15.12
N GLU A 168 4.16 -11.55 -15.21
CA GLU A 168 3.34 -11.04 -16.31
C GLU A 168 3.53 -9.53 -16.49
N LEU A 169 3.45 -8.76 -15.41
CA LEU A 169 3.65 -7.31 -15.44
C LEU A 169 5.06 -6.95 -15.93
N ILE A 170 6.09 -7.59 -15.40
CA ILE A 170 7.48 -7.31 -15.78
C ILE A 170 7.68 -7.60 -17.27
N VAL A 171 7.14 -8.72 -17.75
CA VAL A 171 7.17 -9.07 -19.18
C VAL A 171 6.46 -7.99 -20.01
N ASP A 172 5.31 -7.50 -19.58
CA ASP A 172 4.59 -6.40 -20.26
C ASP A 172 5.37 -5.09 -20.25
N LEU A 173 5.98 -4.71 -19.13
CA LEU A 173 6.87 -3.54 -19.05
C LEU A 173 8.07 -3.65 -20.00
N CYS A 174 8.65 -4.84 -20.12
CA CYS A 174 9.74 -5.10 -21.06
C CYS A 174 9.30 -4.96 -22.52
N LYS A 175 8.07 -5.37 -22.87
CA LYS A 175 7.52 -5.16 -24.23
C LYS A 175 7.38 -3.67 -24.57
N GLU A 176 6.96 -2.85 -23.61
CA GLU A 176 6.83 -1.39 -23.78
C GLU A 176 8.20 -0.68 -23.83
N CYS A 177 9.29 -1.35 -23.42
CA CYS A 177 10.63 -0.79 -23.40
C CYS A 177 11.33 -0.89 -24.76
N ARG A 178 11.50 0.24 -25.46
CA ARG A 178 12.22 0.30 -26.75
C ARG A 178 13.65 -0.26 -26.71
N LYS A 179 14.30 -0.30 -25.54
CA LYS A 179 15.67 -0.86 -25.36
C LYS A 179 15.69 -2.38 -25.17
N HIS A 180 14.60 -2.98 -24.71
CA HIS A 180 14.55 -4.40 -24.31
C HIS A 180 13.48 -5.17 -25.09
N GLY A 181 13.24 -4.83 -26.37
CA GLY A 181 12.17 -5.37 -27.22
C GLY A 181 12.13 -6.88 -27.46
N MET A 182 12.93 -7.69 -26.75
CA MET A 182 12.82 -9.14 -26.69
C MET A 182 12.17 -9.57 -25.37
N ARG A 183 11.12 -10.39 -25.46
CA ARG A 183 10.48 -11.05 -24.31
C ARG A 183 11.55 -11.75 -23.46
N PRO A 184 11.71 -11.41 -22.17
CA PRO A 184 12.43 -12.28 -21.25
C PRO A 184 11.68 -13.62 -21.21
N ARG A 185 12.38 -14.76 -21.22
CA ARG A 185 11.72 -16.04 -20.90
C ARG A 185 11.18 -15.93 -19.46
N ALA A 186 10.12 -16.67 -19.13
CA ALA A 186 9.57 -16.63 -17.76
C ALA A 186 10.63 -16.92 -16.69
N THR A 187 11.63 -17.75 -17.01
CA THR A 187 12.83 -18.00 -16.20
C THR A 187 13.70 -16.76 -16.00
N ASP A 188 13.86 -15.93 -17.04
CA ASP A 188 14.67 -14.71 -17.01
C ASP A 188 13.95 -13.59 -16.25
N ALA A 189 12.61 -13.56 -16.28
CA ALA A 189 11.80 -12.66 -15.46
C ALA A 189 11.89 -13.03 -13.97
N ILE A 190 11.92 -14.33 -13.64
CA ILE A 190 12.19 -14.82 -12.29
C ILE A 190 13.62 -14.44 -11.87
N GLU A 191 14.61 -14.57 -12.76
CA GLU A 191 15.97 -14.12 -12.50
C GLU A 191 16.05 -12.59 -12.37
N PHE A 192 15.24 -11.84 -13.11
CA PHE A 192 15.12 -10.39 -13.01
C PHE A 192 14.48 -9.95 -11.68
N ILE A 193 13.43 -10.62 -11.21
CA ILE A 193 12.89 -10.41 -9.85
C ILE A 193 13.96 -10.72 -8.80
N ARG A 194 14.75 -11.78 -8.98
CA ARG A 194 15.89 -12.12 -8.12
C ARG A 194 17.01 -11.06 -8.17
N ARG A 195 17.29 -10.52 -9.35
CA ARG A 195 18.28 -9.45 -9.61
C ARG A 195 17.79 -8.07 -9.16
N LEU A 196 16.48 -7.82 -9.12
CA LEU A 196 15.88 -6.63 -8.49
C LEU A 196 16.10 -6.64 -6.97
N GLY A 197 16.51 -7.78 -6.39
CA GLY A 197 17.09 -7.90 -5.07
C GLY A 197 18.62 -7.75 -4.97
N TRP A 198 19.35 -7.32 -6.01
CA TRP A 198 20.84 -7.37 -6.05
C TRP A 198 21.50 -6.02 -6.38
N LYS A 199 22.65 -5.67 -5.80
CA LYS A 199 23.82 -6.51 -5.45
C LYS A 199 23.93 -6.92 -3.98
N LYS A 200 24.41 -8.17 -3.77
CA LYS A 200 25.26 -8.50 -2.61
C LYS A 200 26.44 -7.53 -2.62
N ASN A 201 26.55 -6.70 -1.58
CA ASN A 201 27.87 -6.23 -1.17
C ASN A 201 28.59 -7.46 -0.62
N THR A 202 29.41 -8.08 -1.46
CA THR A 202 30.55 -8.88 -1.00
C THR A 202 31.71 -7.92 -0.71
N PRO A 203 32.56 -8.26 0.27
CA PRO A 203 33.15 -7.37 1.27
C PRO A 203 33.92 -6.16 0.73
#